data_AF-A0A1V6N1J3-F1
#
_entry.id   AF-A0A1V6N1J3-F1
#
_cell.length_a   1.000
_cell.length_b   1.000
_cell.length_c   1.000
_cell.angle_alpha   90.00
_cell.angle_beta   90.00
_cell.angle_gamma   90.00
#
_symmetry.space_group_name_H-M   'P 1'
#
loop_
_entity.id
_entity.type
_entity.pdbx_description
1 polymer ?
#
loop_
_entity_poly.entity_id
_entity_poly.type
_entity_poly.pdbx_seq_one_letter_code
_entity_poly.pdbx_strand_id
1 'polypeptide(L)'
;MEFIRAIVKKYSREYNRTLKNGKKKKYQTEQVQITVPKEDNIFENDEVVLIIPSKYMNEIERSSEEINKLKLKNNKLSEDNDTLKSTIEKNNDTIYNIKTNIEKLKVENSSLEKKLKKYEAKTNDQELENCIFSEKPTNLDKIKILEKNKDLNRLNQENEDLKKDKEDLKEKIEFLDSYIKDLKYSIKTLQYSQKKEVSILKEEYDKLKQECENLKQEFKNKELAFKKAKQSATYHENISKKLKEFILKSY
;
A
#
# COMPACT_ATOMS: atom_id res chain seq x y z
N MET A 1 9.55 5.55 -26.19
CA MET A 1 11.00 5.34 -26.11
C MET A 1 11.40 4.63 -27.38
N GLU A 2 12.05 5.35 -28.28
CA GLU A 2 12.71 4.73 -29.42
C GLU A 2 13.93 3.98 -28.90
N PHE A 3 14.07 2.72 -29.25
CA PHE A 3 15.23 1.92 -28.87
C PHE A 3 15.78 1.25 -30.12
N ILE A 4 17.10 1.33 -30.30
CA ILE A 4 17.76 0.72 -31.44
C ILE A 4 18.37 -0.61 -31.03
N ARG A 5 18.15 -1.63 -31.86
CA ARG A 5 18.73 -2.96 -31.65
C ARG A 5 20.19 -2.97 -32.11
N ALA A 6 21.13 -3.05 -31.18
CA ALA A 6 22.55 -3.17 -31.48
C ALA A 6 23.10 -4.57 -31.22
N ILE A 7 24.14 -4.96 -31.97
CA ILE A 7 24.86 -6.22 -31.79
C ILE A 7 26.16 -5.94 -31.05
N VAL A 8 26.36 -6.59 -29.90
CA VAL A 8 27.60 -6.52 -29.13
C VAL A 8 28.53 -7.67 -29.53
N LYS A 9 29.75 -7.34 -29.97
CA LYS A 9 30.81 -8.31 -30.27
C LYS A 9 32.00 -8.08 -29.35
N LYS A 10 32.47 -9.16 -28.72
CA LYS A 10 33.68 -9.14 -27.89
C LYS A 10 34.83 -9.77 -28.65
N TYR A 11 35.96 -9.08 -28.65
CA TYR A 11 37.19 -9.53 -29.27
C TYR A 11 38.27 -9.60 -28.21
N SER A 12 39.01 -10.71 -28.20
CA SER A 12 40.24 -10.82 -27.42
C SER A 12 41.36 -11.13 -28.38
N ARG A 13 42.46 -10.39 -28.27
CA ARG A 13 43.66 -10.61 -29.06
C ARG A 13 44.83 -10.79 -28.12
N GLU A 14 45.56 -11.87 -28.36
CA GLU A 14 46.84 -12.10 -27.71
C GLU A 14 47.95 -11.88 -28.72
N TYR A 15 48.96 -11.10 -28.35
CA TYR A 15 50.16 -10.98 -29.15
C TYR A 15 51.40 -10.95 -28.27
N ASN A 16 52.48 -11.53 -28.80
CA ASN A 16 53.77 -11.57 -28.14
C ASN A 16 54.65 -10.50 -28.75
N ARG A 17 55.21 -9.62 -27.91
CA ARG A 17 56.18 -8.62 -28.36
C ARG A 17 57.53 -8.91 -27.71
N THR A 18 58.57 -9.00 -28.52
CA THR A 18 59.94 -9.06 -28.04
C THR A 18 60.37 -7.67 -27.61
N LEU A 19 60.80 -7.52 -26.36
CA LEU A 19 61.32 -6.28 -25.81
C LEU A 19 62.76 -6.05 -26.28
N LYS A 20 63.25 -4.81 -26.21
CA LYS A 20 64.62 -4.44 -26.63
C LYS A 20 65.73 -5.23 -25.91
N ASN A 21 65.42 -5.79 -24.75
CA ASN A 21 66.32 -6.65 -23.96
C ASN A 21 66.22 -8.15 -24.33
N GLY A 22 65.56 -8.50 -25.44
CA GLY A 22 65.41 -9.87 -25.92
C GLY A 22 64.32 -10.69 -25.22
N LYS A 23 63.74 -10.22 -24.10
CA LYS A 23 62.65 -10.93 -23.41
C LYS A 23 61.32 -10.79 -24.17
N LYS A 24 60.61 -11.90 -24.39
CA LYS A 24 59.26 -11.88 -24.97
C LYS A 24 58.24 -11.59 -23.87
N LYS A 25 57.36 -10.62 -24.09
CA LYS A 25 56.24 -10.30 -23.21
C LYS A 25 54.94 -10.52 -23.97
N LYS A 26 54.02 -11.26 -23.34
CA LYS A 26 52.69 -11.53 -23.88
C LYS A 26 51.73 -10.43 -23.42
N TYR A 27 50.95 -9.93 -24.36
CA TYR A 27 49.91 -8.93 -24.11
C TYR A 27 48.58 -9.56 -24.49
N GLN A 28 47.58 -9.35 -23.64
CA GLN A 28 46.19 -9.65 -23.92
C GLN A 28 45.46 -8.31 -23.99
N THR A 29 44.69 -8.10 -25.04
CA THR A 29 43.81 -6.94 -25.17
C THR A 29 42.40 -7.44 -25.42
N GLU A 30 41.45 -6.96 -24.62
CA GLU A 30 40.04 -7.19 -24.82
C GLU A 30 39.37 -5.92 -25.34
N GLN A 31 38.54 -6.06 -26.36
CA GLN A 31 37.79 -4.97 -26.97
C GLN A 31 36.32 -5.40 -27.11
N VAL A 32 35.42 -4.46 -26.83
CA VAL A 32 33.98 -4.64 -27.04
C VAL A 32 33.56 -3.66 -28.12
N GLN A 33 32.99 -4.17 -29.21
CA GLN A 33 32.43 -3.39 -30.29
C GLN A 33 30.91 -3.50 -30.28
N ILE A 34 30.23 -2.38 -30.46
CA ILE A 34 28.78 -2.31 -30.58
C ILE A 34 28.46 -1.86 -32.00
N THR A 35 27.66 -2.65 -32.72
CA THR A 35 27.24 -2.34 -34.08
C THR A 35 25.77 -2.00 -34.07
N VAL A 36 25.46 -0.76 -34.44
CA VAL A 36 24.10 -0.28 -34.64
C VAL A 36 23.76 -0.44 -36.14
N PRO A 37 22.67 -1.12 -36.52
CA PRO A 37 22.21 -1.22 -37.90
C PRO A 37 21.94 0.18 -38.49
N LYS A 38 21.92 0.30 -39.83
CA LYS A 38 21.70 1.56 -40.56
C LYS A 38 20.31 2.16 -40.28
N GLU A 39 20.17 2.83 -39.16
CA GLU A 39 19.20 3.91 -38.96
C GLU A 39 19.99 5.22 -38.89
N ASP A 40 19.30 6.35 -39.02
CA ASP A 40 19.92 7.66 -38.83
C ASP A 40 20.62 7.68 -37.47
N ASN A 41 21.86 8.16 -37.42
CA ASN A 41 22.59 8.22 -36.16
C ASN A 41 21.88 9.21 -35.23
N ILE A 42 21.11 8.69 -34.27
CA ILE A 42 20.37 9.49 -33.29
C ILE A 42 21.27 10.00 -32.16
N PHE A 43 22.52 9.52 -32.07
CA PHE A 43 23.44 9.88 -31.00
C PHE A 43 24.19 11.16 -31.33
N GLU A 44 24.24 12.08 -30.37
CA GLU A 44 25.02 13.30 -30.48
C GLU A 44 26.51 13.04 -30.15
N ASN A 45 27.39 13.92 -30.63
CA ASN A 45 28.81 13.80 -30.34
C ASN A 45 29.06 13.98 -28.84
N ASP A 46 29.90 13.12 -28.25
CA ASP A 46 30.18 13.04 -26.80
C ASP A 46 28.99 12.66 -25.89
N GLU A 47 27.89 12.16 -26.45
CA GLU A 47 26.75 11.69 -25.66
C GLU A 47 27.09 10.45 -24.82
N VAL A 48 26.74 10.49 -23.53
CA VAL A 48 26.89 9.36 -22.62
C VAL A 48 25.66 8.46 -22.70
N VAL A 49 25.84 7.25 -23.22
CA VAL A 49 24.74 6.29 -23.41
C VAL A 49 24.79 5.13 -22.42
N LEU A 50 23.61 4.63 -22.03
CA LEU A 50 23.44 3.43 -21.21
C LEU A 50 23.09 2.22 -22.08
N ILE A 51 23.89 1.16 -21.99
CA ILE A 51 23.67 -0.08 -22.75
C ILE A 51 23.16 -1.17 -21.81
N ILE A 52 21.94 -1.63 -22.05
CA ILE A 52 21.29 -2.65 -21.23
C ILE A 52 21.20 -3.96 -22.04
N PRO A 53 21.71 -5.09 -21.51
CA PRO A 53 21.52 -6.39 -22.13
C PRO A 53 20.03 -6.76 -22.25
N SER A 54 19.63 -7.26 -23.42
CA SER A 54 18.23 -7.58 -23.73
C SER A 54 17.57 -8.55 -22.74
N LYS A 55 18.35 -9.43 -22.08
CA LYS A 55 17.84 -10.34 -21.06
C LYS A 55 17.19 -9.65 -19.85
N TYR A 56 17.52 -8.39 -19.58
CA TYR A 56 16.92 -7.61 -18.50
C TYR A 56 15.68 -6.82 -18.93
N MET A 57 15.34 -6.78 -20.22
CA MET A 57 14.21 -5.98 -20.71
C MET A 57 12.88 -6.44 -20.10
N ASN A 58 12.66 -7.74 -19.99
CA ASN A 58 11.44 -8.28 -19.37
C ASN A 58 11.32 -7.88 -17.88
N GLU A 59 12.44 -7.81 -17.16
CA GLU A 59 12.47 -7.40 -15.75
C GLU A 59 12.20 -5.89 -15.61
N ILE A 60 12.78 -5.09 -16.52
CA ILE A 60 12.55 -3.64 -16.60
C ILE A 60 11.08 -3.34 -16.95
N GLU A 61 10.50 -4.05 -17.91
CA GLU A 61 9.09 -3.90 -18.29
C GLU A 61 8.17 -4.24 -17.12
N ARG A 62 8.37 -5.38 -16.45
CA ARG A 62 7.60 -5.75 -15.24
C ARG A 62 7.73 -4.72 -14.13
N SER A 63 8.96 -4.25 -13.87
CA SER A 63 9.21 -3.23 -12.85
C SER A 63 8.52 -1.91 -13.22
N SER A 64 8.53 -1.53 -14.50
CA SER A 64 7.85 -0.33 -15.01
C SER A 64 6.32 -0.43 -14.83
N GLU A 65 5.73 -1.59 -15.15
CA GLU A 65 4.31 -1.83 -14.91
C GLU A 65 3.95 -1.75 -13.42
N GLU A 66 4.78 -2.33 -12.55
CA GLU A 66 4.56 -2.29 -11.11
C GLU A 66 4.68 -0.86 -10.56
N ILE A 67 5.69 -0.09 -11.00
CA ILE A 67 5.85 1.33 -10.67
C ILE A 67 4.60 2.11 -11.09
N ASN A 68 4.08 1.87 -12.30
CA ASN A 68 2.87 2.55 -12.77
C ASN A 68 1.63 2.19 -11.94
N LYS A 69 1.46 0.91 -11.57
CA LYS A 69 0.38 0.47 -10.68
C LYS A 69 0.49 1.12 -9.29
N LEU A 70 1.69 1.15 -8.73
CA LEU A 70 1.96 1.80 -7.44
C LEU A 70 1.69 3.31 -7.50
N LYS A 71 2.10 3.97 -8.59
CA LYS A 71 1.85 5.40 -8.81
C LYS A 71 0.35 5.73 -8.86
N LEU A 72 -0.43 4.94 -9.60
CA LEU A 72 -1.89 5.07 -9.64
C LEU A 72 -2.53 4.88 -8.25
N LYS A 73 -2.08 3.87 -7.51
CA LYS A 73 -2.55 3.62 -6.14
C LYS A 73 -2.21 4.78 -5.21
N ASN A 74 -1.00 5.32 -5.32
CA ASN A 74 -0.54 6.42 -4.48
C ASN A 74 -1.32 7.72 -4.76
N ASN A 75 -1.61 8.01 -6.03
CA ASN A 75 -2.46 9.14 -6.40
C ASN A 75 -3.86 9.02 -5.78
N LYS A 76 -4.47 7.82 -5.87
CA LYS A 76 -5.79 7.58 -5.27
C LYS A 76 -5.78 7.75 -3.75
N LEU A 77 -4.75 7.25 -3.07
CA LEU A 77 -4.58 7.46 -1.63
C LEU A 77 -4.37 8.93 -1.27
N SER A 78 -3.69 9.71 -2.13
CA SER A 78 -3.53 11.14 -1.94
C SER A 78 -4.87 11.88 -2.03
N GLU A 79 -5.67 11.55 -3.04
CA GLU A 79 -7.03 12.10 -3.20
C GLU A 79 -7.90 11.76 -1.98
N ASP A 80 -7.88 10.50 -1.53
CA ASP A 80 -8.62 10.07 -0.34
C ASP A 80 -8.16 10.87 0.92
N ASN A 81 -6.86 11.09 1.09
CA ASN A 81 -6.35 11.91 2.19
C ASN A 81 -6.82 13.36 2.15
N ASP A 82 -6.86 13.98 0.96
CA ASP A 82 -7.31 15.36 0.81
C ASP A 82 -8.82 15.50 1.13
N THR A 83 -9.62 14.50 0.74
CA THR A 83 -11.05 14.47 1.09
C THR A 83 -11.27 14.26 2.59
N LEU A 84 -10.49 13.38 3.22
CA LEU A 84 -10.54 13.16 4.68
C LEU A 84 -10.13 14.42 5.43
N LYS A 85 -9.06 15.09 5.00
CA LYS A 85 -8.59 16.35 5.61
C LYS A 85 -9.66 17.45 5.54
N SER A 86 -10.28 17.62 4.37
CA SER A 86 -11.39 18.56 4.19
C SER A 86 -12.59 18.23 5.07
N THR A 87 -12.85 16.94 5.30
CA THR A 87 -13.94 16.49 6.18
C THR A 87 -13.62 16.77 7.65
N ILE A 88 -12.38 16.56 8.08
CA ILE A 88 -11.91 16.88 9.43
C ILE A 88 -12.02 18.38 9.71
N GLU A 89 -11.60 19.22 8.75
CA GLU A 89 -11.71 20.68 8.87
C GLU A 89 -13.16 21.11 9.07
N LYS A 90 -14.08 20.63 8.23
CA LYS A 90 -15.52 20.90 8.38
C LYS A 90 -16.04 20.46 9.75
N ASN A 91 -15.68 19.26 10.20
CA ASN A 91 -16.11 18.75 11.50
C ASN A 91 -15.58 19.58 12.66
N ASN A 92 -14.34 20.07 12.57
CA ASN A 92 -13.76 20.95 13.57
C ASN A 92 -14.51 22.28 13.66
N ASP A 93 -14.91 22.85 12.52
CA ASP A 93 -15.73 24.07 12.48
C ASP A 93 -17.10 23.83 13.15
N THR A 94 -17.74 22.69 12.89
CA THR A 94 -19.01 22.33 13.56
C THR A 94 -18.81 22.17 15.06
N ILE A 95 -17.75 21.50 15.50
CA ILE A 95 -17.41 21.33 16.92
C ILE A 95 -17.20 22.69 17.58
N TYR A 96 -16.46 23.59 16.95
CA TYR A 96 -16.23 24.94 17.45
C TYR A 96 -17.56 25.69 17.63
N ASN A 97 -18.42 25.66 16.62
CA ASN A 97 -19.73 26.30 16.68
C ASN A 97 -20.60 25.72 17.80
N ILE A 98 -20.65 24.39 17.95
CA ILE A 98 -21.38 23.73 19.04
C ILE A 98 -20.83 24.17 20.41
N LYS A 99 -19.51 24.21 20.57
CA LYS A 99 -18.87 24.64 21.82
C LYS A 99 -19.24 26.07 22.19
N THR A 100 -19.22 27.00 21.23
CA THR A 100 -19.65 28.39 21.48
C THR A 100 -21.12 28.49 21.87
N ASN A 101 -21.99 27.68 21.27
CA ASN A 101 -23.42 27.64 21.63
C ASN A 101 -23.62 27.08 23.04
N ILE A 102 -22.88 26.04 23.44
CA ILE A 102 -22.91 25.50 24.80
C ILE A 102 -22.51 26.58 25.82
N GLU A 103 -21.47 27.38 25.54
CA GLU A 103 -21.06 28.47 26.43
C GLU A 103 -22.15 29.54 26.57
N LYS A 104 -22.79 29.95 25.47
CA LYS A 104 -23.91 30.90 25.50
C LYS A 104 -25.07 30.38 26.36
N LEU A 105 -25.49 29.13 26.15
CA LEU A 105 -26.56 28.50 26.92
C LEU A 105 -26.23 28.38 28.41
N LYS A 106 -24.96 28.10 28.76
CA LYS A 106 -24.52 28.10 30.17
C LYS A 106 -24.67 29.47 30.83
N VAL A 107 -24.29 30.54 30.14
CA VAL A 107 -24.44 31.92 30.64
C VAL A 107 -25.92 32.25 30.84
N GLU A 108 -26.76 31.89 29.87
CA GLU A 108 -28.20 32.10 29.93
C GLU A 108 -28.84 31.34 31.11
N ASN A 109 -28.52 30.06 31.29
CA ASN A 109 -28.99 29.26 32.43
C ASN A 109 -28.57 29.87 33.77
N SER A 110 -27.31 30.31 33.92
CA SER A 110 -26.87 30.96 35.16
C SER A 110 -27.62 32.26 35.44
N SER A 111 -27.97 33.02 34.40
CA SER A 111 -28.79 34.23 34.53
C SER A 111 -30.22 33.90 34.98
N LEU A 112 -30.82 32.86 34.39
CA LEU A 112 -32.15 32.38 34.75
C LEU A 112 -32.19 31.84 36.19
N GLU A 113 -31.21 31.05 36.62
CA GLU A 113 -31.09 30.57 38.00
C GLU A 113 -30.99 31.73 39.00
N LYS A 114 -30.22 32.77 38.70
CA LYS A 114 -30.15 33.98 39.53
C LYS A 114 -31.49 34.70 39.62
N LYS A 115 -32.25 34.78 38.52
CA LYS A 115 -33.61 35.34 38.52
C LYS A 115 -34.53 34.48 39.38
N LEU A 116 -34.46 33.15 39.24
CA LEU A 116 -35.29 32.20 39.98
C LEU A 116 -35.05 32.32 41.49
N LYS A 117 -33.79 32.35 41.94
CA LYS A 117 -33.44 32.61 43.36
C LYS A 117 -33.97 33.95 43.89
N LYS A 118 -33.99 35.00 43.06
CA LYS A 118 -34.57 36.30 43.45
C LYS A 118 -36.09 36.22 43.61
N TYR A 119 -36.78 35.45 42.77
CA TYR A 119 -38.21 35.21 42.90
C TYR A 119 -38.52 34.35 44.13
N GLU A 120 -37.75 33.29 44.38
CA GLU A 120 -37.87 32.44 45.57
C GLU A 120 -37.68 33.24 46.87
N ALA A 121 -36.70 34.16 46.91
CA ALA A 121 -36.49 35.05 48.06
C ALA A 121 -37.69 35.99 48.29
N LYS A 122 -38.30 36.53 47.22
CA LYS A 122 -39.51 37.37 47.32
C LYS A 122 -40.73 36.61 47.81
N THR A 123 -40.87 35.33 47.46
CA THR A 123 -41.96 34.48 47.97
C THR A 123 -41.78 34.14 49.45
N ASN A 124 -40.54 33.93 49.92
CA ASN A 124 -40.29 33.71 51.36
C ASN A 124 -40.50 34.99 52.20
N ASP A 125 -40.24 36.18 51.65
CA ASP A 125 -40.57 37.45 52.31
C ASP A 125 -42.09 37.73 52.32
N GLN A 126 -42.86 37.13 51.41
CA GLN A 126 -44.33 37.20 51.39
C GLN A 126 -45.03 36.19 52.31
N GLU A 127 -44.29 35.26 52.95
CA GLU A 127 -44.87 34.28 53.89
C GLU A 127 -44.90 34.77 55.36
N LEU A 128 -44.50 36.02 55.65
CA LEU A 128 -44.63 36.64 56.98
C LEU A 128 -45.71 37.72 57.09
N GLU A 129 -46.59 37.85 56.09
CA GLU A 129 -47.74 38.74 56.21
C GLU A 129 -48.89 38.22 55.33
N ASN A 130 -49.68 37.29 55.89
CA ASN A 130 -51.15 37.34 55.84
C ASN A 130 -51.77 36.14 56.57
N CYS A 131 -52.33 36.45 57.74
CA CYS A 131 -53.27 35.59 58.44
C CYS A 131 -54.71 35.90 57.98
N ILE A 132 -55.50 34.82 57.86
CA ILE A 132 -56.96 34.74 57.92
C ILE A 132 -57.72 35.19 56.65
N PHE A 133 -58.24 34.21 55.91
CA PHE A 133 -59.67 34.18 55.58
C PHE A 133 -60.11 32.75 55.23
N SER A 134 -61.17 32.31 55.89
CA SER A 134 -61.96 31.12 55.58
C SER A 134 -62.63 31.28 54.22
N GLU A 135 -62.55 30.29 53.32
CA GLU A 135 -63.61 29.96 52.36
C GLU A 135 -63.21 28.80 51.41
N LYS A 136 -64.19 27.91 51.18
CA LYS A 136 -64.45 26.97 50.07
C LYS A 136 -63.37 26.80 48.97
N PRO A 137 -63.19 25.58 48.42
CA PRO A 137 -62.14 25.26 47.44
C PRO A 137 -62.30 26.14 46.20
N THR A 138 -61.45 27.15 46.12
CA THR A 138 -61.47 28.20 45.10
C THR A 138 -60.37 27.91 44.06
N ASN A 139 -60.45 28.57 42.91
CA ASN A 139 -59.74 28.30 41.65
C ASN A 139 -58.22 27.97 41.70
N LEU A 140 -57.53 28.15 42.82
CA LEU A 140 -56.10 27.91 42.99
C LEU A 140 -55.70 26.42 42.89
N ASP A 141 -56.50 25.50 43.44
CA ASP A 141 -56.25 24.05 43.31
C ASP A 141 -56.47 23.56 41.87
N LYS A 142 -57.44 24.15 41.17
CA LYS A 142 -57.67 23.90 39.74
C LYS A 142 -56.48 24.39 38.90
N ILE A 143 -55.88 25.52 39.25
CA ILE A 143 -54.69 26.07 38.56
C ILE A 143 -53.47 25.15 38.81
N LYS A 144 -53.23 24.71 40.04
CA LYS A 144 -52.14 23.74 40.35
C LYS A 144 -52.34 22.40 39.63
N ILE A 145 -53.57 21.92 39.53
CA ILE A 145 -53.90 20.70 38.76
C ILE A 145 -53.66 20.94 37.26
N LEU A 146 -54.04 22.11 36.73
CA LEU A 146 -53.78 22.50 35.33
C LEU A 146 -52.29 22.60 35.01
N GLU A 147 -51.47 23.14 35.90
CA GLU A 147 -50.01 23.19 35.74
C GLU A 147 -49.39 21.80 35.75
N LYS A 148 -49.75 20.95 36.72
CA LYS A 148 -49.30 19.56 36.76
C LYS A 148 -49.72 18.77 35.50
N ASN A 149 -50.91 19.04 34.96
CA ASN A 149 -51.37 18.43 33.71
C ASN A 149 -50.55 18.91 32.50
N LYS A 150 -50.10 20.17 32.48
CA LYS A 150 -49.20 20.68 31.43
C LYS A 150 -47.83 20.02 31.51
N ASP A 151 -47.28 19.85 32.71
CA ASP A 151 -46.01 19.16 32.91
C ASP A 151 -46.12 17.68 32.55
N LEU A 152 -47.22 17.03 32.92
CA LEU A 152 -47.51 15.65 32.51
C LEU A 152 -47.60 15.50 30.99
N ASN A 153 -48.23 16.45 30.30
CA ASN A 153 -48.31 16.44 28.84
C ASN A 153 -46.94 16.63 28.18
N ARG A 154 -46.09 17.52 28.73
CA ARG A 154 -44.71 17.70 28.25
C ARG A 154 -43.88 16.42 28.44
N LEU A 155 -43.98 15.80 29.61
CA LEU A 155 -43.27 14.56 29.92
C LEU A 155 -43.76 13.40 29.03
N ASN A 156 -45.05 13.34 28.73
CA ASN A 156 -45.60 12.36 27.80
C ASN A 156 -45.06 12.58 26.38
N GLN A 157 -44.93 13.82 25.94
CA GLN A 157 -44.37 14.14 24.62
C GLN A 157 -42.89 13.76 24.53
N GLU A 158 -42.09 14.11 25.55
CA GLU A 158 -40.68 13.71 25.64
C GLU A 158 -40.50 12.19 25.66
N ASN A 159 -41.37 11.45 26.37
CA ASN A 159 -41.36 9.99 26.35
C ASN A 159 -41.69 9.41 24.96
N GLU A 160 -42.58 10.03 24.19
CA GLU A 160 -42.87 9.59 22.82
C GLU A 160 -41.69 9.86 21.87
N ASP A 161 -41.01 11.00 22.04
CA ASP A 161 -39.80 11.30 21.26
C ASP A 161 -38.65 10.33 21.61
N LEU A 162 -38.45 10.04 22.90
CA LEU A 162 -37.47 9.04 23.36
C LEU A 162 -37.78 7.63 22.83
N LYS A 163 -39.06 7.27 22.67
CA LYS A 163 -39.44 5.99 22.04
C LYS A 163 -39.04 5.95 20.56
N LYS A 164 -39.24 7.04 19.83
CA LYS A 164 -38.80 7.12 18.42
C LYS A 164 -37.29 7.01 18.30
N ASP A 165 -36.54 7.78 19.11
CA ASP A 165 -35.08 7.70 19.14
C ASP A 165 -34.58 6.28 19.45
N LYS A 166 -35.27 5.58 20.37
CA LYS A 166 -34.97 4.18 20.69
C LYS A 166 -35.20 3.25 19.50
N GLU A 167 -36.29 3.43 18.76
CA GLU A 167 -36.59 2.62 17.56
C GLU A 167 -35.56 2.88 16.45
N ASP A 168 -35.22 4.15 16.18
CA ASP A 168 -34.20 4.54 15.21
C ASP A 168 -32.82 3.96 15.55
N LEU A 169 -32.44 3.98 16.83
CA LEU A 169 -31.20 3.37 17.30
C LEU A 169 -31.21 1.85 17.11
N LYS A 170 -32.36 1.20 17.32
CA LYS A 170 -32.51 -0.24 17.12
C LYS A 170 -32.35 -0.61 15.65
N GLU A 171 -32.96 0.14 14.73
CA GLU A 171 -32.77 -0.06 13.28
C GLU A 171 -31.30 0.11 12.86
N LYS A 172 -30.61 1.12 13.40
CA LYS A 172 -29.17 1.32 13.15
C LYS A 172 -28.34 0.14 13.66
N ILE A 173 -28.66 -0.40 14.82
CA ILE A 173 -27.99 -1.58 15.38
C ILE A 173 -28.20 -2.79 14.46
N GLU A 174 -29.44 -3.05 14.02
CA GLU A 174 -29.76 -4.16 13.13
C GLU A 174 -29.01 -4.04 11.79
N PHE A 175 -28.95 -2.84 11.23
CA PHE A 175 -28.17 -2.56 10.02
C PHE A 175 -26.67 -2.84 10.22
N LEU A 176 -26.09 -2.34 11.32
CA LEU A 176 -24.67 -2.56 11.64
C LEU A 176 -24.38 -4.06 11.86
N ASP A 177 -25.27 -4.79 12.50
CA ASP A 177 -25.13 -6.23 12.69
C ASP A 177 -25.15 -7.00 11.37
N SER A 178 -26.01 -6.60 10.42
CA SER A 178 -26.00 -7.16 9.07
C SER A 178 -24.69 -6.84 8.35
N TYR A 179 -24.25 -5.58 8.39
CA TYR A 179 -23.01 -5.15 7.76
C TYR A 179 -21.78 -5.88 8.32
N ILE A 180 -21.74 -6.11 9.64
CA ILE A 180 -20.69 -6.89 10.29
C ILE A 180 -20.71 -8.36 9.81
N LYS A 181 -21.89 -8.96 9.61
CA LYS A 181 -22.00 -10.33 9.07
C LYS A 181 -21.45 -10.40 7.65
N ASP A 182 -21.76 -9.43 6.80
CA ASP A 182 -21.27 -9.38 5.42
C ASP A 182 -19.74 -9.24 5.39
N LEU A 183 -19.19 -8.31 6.19
CA LEU A 183 -17.75 -8.15 6.33
C LEU A 183 -17.06 -9.44 6.82
N LYS A 184 -17.64 -10.13 7.81
CA LYS A 184 -17.11 -11.42 8.28
C LYS A 184 -17.09 -12.47 7.16
N TYR A 185 -18.12 -12.51 6.32
CA TYR A 185 -18.17 -13.40 5.18
C TYR A 185 -17.08 -13.05 4.15
N SER A 186 -16.93 -11.77 3.80
CA SER A 186 -15.89 -11.30 2.88
C SER A 186 -14.46 -11.58 3.40
N ILE A 187 -14.21 -11.42 4.69
CA ILE A 187 -12.91 -11.77 5.29
C ILE A 187 -12.65 -13.27 5.14
N LYS A 188 -13.65 -14.10 5.41
CA LYS A 188 -13.52 -15.56 5.32
C LYS A 188 -13.23 -16.02 3.88
N THR A 189 -13.88 -15.42 2.88
CA THR A 189 -13.62 -15.75 1.47
C THR A 189 -12.22 -15.31 1.03
N LEU A 190 -11.78 -14.12 1.43
CA LEU A 190 -10.41 -13.65 1.17
C LEU A 190 -9.34 -14.52 1.83
N GLN A 191 -9.56 -14.96 3.08
CA GLN A 191 -8.64 -15.88 3.75
C GLN A 191 -8.53 -17.22 3.01
N TYR A 192 -9.65 -17.74 2.51
CA TYR A 192 -9.64 -18.99 1.75
C TYR A 192 -8.89 -18.84 0.41
N SER A 193 -9.13 -17.75 -0.32
CA SER A 193 -8.44 -17.51 -1.59
C SER A 193 -6.93 -17.33 -1.40
N GLN A 194 -6.52 -16.53 -0.41
CA GLN A 194 -5.11 -16.33 -0.07
C GLN A 194 -4.42 -17.65 0.31
N LYS A 195 -5.07 -18.48 1.14
CA LYS A 195 -4.52 -19.78 1.52
C LYS A 195 -4.30 -20.69 0.31
N LYS A 196 -5.25 -20.68 -0.64
CA LYS A 196 -5.15 -21.46 -1.88
C LYS A 196 -3.99 -20.95 -2.76
N GLU A 197 -3.88 -19.64 -2.93
CA GLU A 197 -2.82 -19.01 -3.72
C GLU A 197 -1.42 -19.31 -3.16
N VAL A 198 -1.25 -19.18 -1.84
CA VAL A 198 0.01 -19.54 -1.16
C VAL A 198 0.36 -21.02 -1.36
N SER A 199 -0.63 -21.92 -1.35
CA SER A 199 -0.40 -23.34 -1.61
C SER A 199 0.11 -23.58 -3.02
N ILE A 200 -0.49 -22.92 -4.03
CA ILE A 200 -0.08 -23.02 -5.44
C ILE A 200 1.34 -22.48 -5.62
N LEU A 201 1.63 -21.28 -5.09
CA LEU A 201 2.98 -20.69 -5.18
C LEU A 201 4.05 -21.58 -4.55
N LYS A 202 3.71 -22.26 -3.44
CA LYS A 202 4.63 -23.18 -2.78
C LYS A 202 4.95 -24.40 -3.66
N GLU A 203 3.94 -24.98 -4.29
CA GLU A 203 4.14 -26.08 -5.24
C GLU A 203 4.97 -25.65 -6.46
N GLU A 204 4.73 -24.46 -7.00
CA GLU A 204 5.51 -23.91 -8.11
C GLU A 204 6.96 -23.64 -7.71
N TYR A 205 7.19 -23.09 -6.52
CA TYR A 205 8.52 -22.89 -5.96
C TYR A 205 9.28 -24.21 -5.81
N ASP A 206 8.63 -25.25 -5.28
CA ASP A 206 9.26 -26.56 -5.10
C ASP A 206 9.61 -27.21 -6.46
N LYS A 207 8.75 -27.07 -7.47
CA LYS A 207 9.04 -27.52 -8.85
C LYS A 207 10.25 -26.80 -9.43
N LEU A 208 10.26 -25.46 -9.35
CA LEU A 208 11.34 -24.64 -9.88
C LEU A 208 12.67 -24.95 -9.17
N LYS A 209 12.63 -25.19 -7.86
CA LYS A 209 13.80 -25.59 -7.08
C LYS A 209 14.37 -26.93 -7.55
N GLN A 210 13.52 -27.92 -7.81
CA GLN A 210 13.95 -29.19 -8.38
C GLN A 210 14.56 -29.02 -9.77
N GLU A 211 13.95 -28.21 -10.62
CA GLU A 211 14.45 -27.93 -11.97
C GLU A 211 15.82 -27.24 -11.95
N CYS A 212 16.03 -26.28 -11.05
CA CYS A 212 17.34 -25.66 -10.84
C CYS A 212 18.39 -26.69 -10.40
N GLU A 213 18.05 -27.59 -9.48
CA GLU A 213 18.99 -28.61 -9.02
C GLU A 213 19.33 -29.61 -10.14
N ASN A 214 18.35 -29.99 -10.96
CA ASN A 214 18.55 -30.83 -12.14
C ASN A 214 19.50 -30.16 -13.15
N LEU A 215 19.24 -28.89 -13.50
CA LEU A 215 20.09 -28.11 -14.40
C LEU A 215 21.53 -28.00 -13.88
N LYS A 216 21.70 -27.85 -12.57
CA LYS A 216 23.02 -27.79 -11.93
C LYS A 216 23.77 -29.12 -12.06
N GLN A 217 23.08 -30.26 -11.96
CA GLN A 217 23.68 -31.57 -12.20
C GLN A 217 24.02 -31.79 -13.68
N GLU A 218 23.11 -31.42 -14.59
CA GLU A 218 23.40 -31.48 -16.04
C GLU A 218 24.62 -30.64 -16.42
N PHE A 219 24.74 -29.44 -15.86
CA PHE A 219 25.88 -28.57 -16.08
C PHE A 219 27.18 -29.23 -15.62
N LYS A 220 27.21 -29.80 -14.41
CA LYS A 220 28.38 -30.54 -13.90
C LYS A 220 28.74 -31.72 -14.82
N ASN A 221 27.75 -32.46 -15.28
CA ASN A 221 27.96 -33.59 -16.20
C ASN A 221 28.55 -33.14 -17.54
N LYS A 222 28.03 -32.05 -18.12
CA LYS A 222 28.56 -31.44 -19.35
C LYS A 222 29.98 -30.92 -19.16
N GLU A 223 30.28 -30.31 -18.02
CA GLU A 223 31.63 -29.83 -17.70
C GLU A 223 32.63 -30.99 -17.62
N LEU A 224 32.23 -32.11 -17.01
CA LEU A 224 33.05 -33.32 -16.95
C LEU A 224 33.28 -33.92 -18.35
N ALA A 225 32.22 -34.03 -19.15
CA ALA A 225 32.30 -34.50 -20.53
C ALA A 225 33.22 -33.62 -21.39
N PHE A 226 33.13 -32.30 -21.23
CA PHE A 226 34.01 -31.34 -21.90
C PHE A 226 35.48 -31.53 -21.50
N LYS A 227 35.77 -31.71 -20.20
CA LYS A 227 37.14 -32.00 -19.73
C LYS A 227 37.71 -33.28 -20.37
N LYS A 228 36.92 -34.36 -20.42
CA LYS A 228 37.32 -35.62 -21.08
C LYS A 228 37.57 -35.44 -22.58
N ALA A 229 36.67 -34.75 -23.28
CA ALA A 229 36.83 -34.47 -24.71
C ALA A 229 38.10 -33.65 -24.99
N LYS A 230 38.38 -32.64 -24.15
CA LYS A 230 39.60 -31.84 -24.25
C LYS A 230 40.86 -32.69 -24.05
N GLN A 231 40.88 -33.56 -23.03
CA GLN A 231 42.00 -34.48 -22.79
C GLN A 231 42.26 -35.40 -23.99
N SER A 232 41.19 -36.02 -24.53
CA SER A 232 41.25 -36.86 -25.72
C SER A 232 41.80 -36.12 -26.94
N ALA A 233 41.32 -34.89 -27.19
CA ALA A 233 41.83 -34.06 -28.28
C ALA A 233 43.34 -33.80 -28.15
N THR A 234 43.84 -33.45 -26.96
CA THR A 234 45.29 -33.30 -26.71
C THR A 234 46.07 -34.60 -26.94
N TYR A 235 45.52 -35.74 -26.55
CA TYR A 235 46.15 -37.05 -26.76
C TYR A 235 46.31 -37.34 -28.26
N HIS A 236 45.24 -37.19 -29.04
CA HIS A 236 45.27 -37.38 -30.49
C HIS A 236 46.19 -36.38 -31.19
N GLU A 237 46.22 -35.13 -30.75
CA GLU A 237 47.13 -34.12 -31.29
C GLU A 237 48.61 -34.50 -31.05
N ASN A 238 48.93 -35.01 -29.86
CA ASN A 238 50.28 -35.48 -29.52
C ASN A 238 50.69 -36.71 -30.34
N ILE A 239 49.79 -37.68 -30.55
CA ILE A 239 50.05 -38.83 -31.43
C ILE A 239 50.31 -38.34 -32.86
N SER A 240 49.45 -37.46 -33.37
CA SER A 240 49.59 -36.92 -34.72
C SER A 240 50.95 -36.23 -34.91
N LYS A 241 51.40 -35.43 -33.93
CA LYS A 241 52.74 -34.81 -33.96
C LYS A 241 53.85 -35.86 -34.01
N LYS A 242 53.83 -36.87 -33.13
CA LYS A 242 54.84 -37.95 -33.12
C LYS A 242 54.87 -38.73 -34.42
N LEU A 243 53.69 -39.03 -34.99
CA LEU A 243 53.58 -39.77 -36.25
C LEU A 243 54.13 -38.95 -37.42
N LYS A 244 53.88 -37.64 -37.43
CA LYS A 244 54.42 -36.71 -38.41
C LYS A 244 55.95 -36.61 -38.32
N GLU A 245 56.51 -36.51 -37.11
CA GLU A 245 57.95 -36.54 -36.87
C GLU A 245 58.59 -37.87 -37.31
N PHE A 246 57.94 -39.00 -37.04
CA PHE A 246 58.41 -40.31 -37.46
C PHE A 246 58.51 -40.42 -38.98
N ILE A 247 57.45 -40.02 -39.70
CA ILE A 247 57.44 -40.03 -41.17
C ILE A 247 58.57 -39.13 -41.71
N LEU A 248 58.75 -37.94 -41.14
CA LEU A 248 59.79 -36.98 -41.59
C LEU A 248 61.22 -37.46 -41.33
N LYS A 249 61.46 -38.35 -40.37
CA LYS A 249 62.78 -38.95 -40.09
C LYS A 249 63.04 -40.25 -40.86
N SER A 250 62.03 -40.80 -41.52
CA SER A 250 62.10 -42.08 -42.25
C SER A 250 62.44 -41.92 -43.74
N TYR A 251 62.63 -40.68 -44.19
CA TYR A 251 63.09 -40.28 -45.53
C TYR A 251 64.39 -39.49 -45.38
#